data_AF-A0A480AFF9-F1
#
_entry.id   AF-A0A480AFF9-F1
#
_cell.length_a   1.000
_cell.length_b   1.000
_cell.length_c   1.000
_cell.angle_alpha   90.00
_cell.angle_beta   90.00
_cell.angle_gamma   90.00
#
_symmetry.space_group_name_H-M   'P 1'
#
loop_
_entity.id
_entity.type
_entity.pdbx_description
1 polymer ?
#
loop_
_entity_poly.entity_id
_entity_poly.type
_entity_poly.pdbx_seq_one_letter_code
_entity_poly.pdbx_strand_id
1 'polypeptide(L)' 'MPAKDIFHDAVRIGLEKDGWVITDDPLRIEVGDVEMYIDLGAEQVLAAEREGEKIAVEIKSFIGTSNISQYHDL' A
#
# COMPACT_ATOMS: atom_id res chain seq x y z
N MET A 1 11.98 -4.99 -10.95
CA MET A 1 10.68 -4.57 -10.38
C MET A 1 10.61 -5.15 -8.98
N PRO A 2 10.31 -4.36 -7.93
CA PRO A 2 10.13 -4.91 -6.58
C PRO A 2 9.04 -5.99 -6.59
N ALA A 3 9.12 -6.95 -5.65
CA ALA A 3 8.15 -8.04 -5.57
C ALA A 3 6.87 -7.56 -4.88
N LYS A 4 5.71 -7.96 -5.40
CA LYS A 4 4.42 -7.70 -4.75
C LYS A 4 4.30 -8.55 -3.48
N ASP A 5 3.65 -8.01 -2.45
CA ASP A 5 3.25 -8.81 -1.29
C ASP A 5 2.31 -9.94 -1.74
N ILE A 6 2.37 -11.09 -1.07
CA ILE A 6 1.56 -12.26 -1.43
C ILE A 6 0.05 -12.02 -1.31
N PHE A 7 -0.37 -11.05 -0.50
CA PHE A 7 -1.78 -10.67 -0.37
C PHE A 7 -2.20 -9.52 -1.28
N HIS A 8 -1.32 -9.03 -2.15
CA HIS A 8 -1.59 -7.90 -3.05
C HIS A 8 -2.91 -8.05 -3.79
N ASP A 9 -3.07 -9.15 -4.51
CA ASP A 9 -4.26 -9.40 -5.33
C ASP A 9 -5.52 -9.58 -4.47
N ALA A 10 -5.38 -10.18 -3.28
CA ALA A 10 -6.50 -10.38 -2.37
C ALA A 10 -7.05 -9.04 -1.84
N VAL A 11 -6.16 -8.12 -1.45
CA VAL A 11 -6.54 -6.78 -0.99
C VAL A 11 -7.15 -5.98 -2.15
N ARG A 12 -6.51 -6.00 -3.32
CA ARG A 12 -7.01 -5.31 -4.52
C ARG A 12 -8.44 -5.75 -4.86
N ILE A 13 -8.67 -7.06 -4.95
CA ILE A 13 -10.00 -7.62 -5.24
C ILE A 13 -11.00 -7.25 -4.14
N GLY A 14 -10.57 -7.23 -2.87
CA GLY A 14 -11.39 -6.79 -1.74
C GLY A 14 -11.87 -5.35 -1.89
N LEU A 15 -10.95 -4.44 -2.22
CA LEU A 15 -11.25 -3.02 -2.48
C LEU A 15 -12.22 -2.86 -3.66
N GLU A 16 -11.94 -3.51 -4.79
CA GLU A 16 -12.82 -3.46 -5.98
C GLU A 16 -14.23 -3.98 -5.66
N LYS A 17 -14.36 -5.05 -4.86
CA LYS A 17 -15.65 -5.58 -4.42
C LYS A 17 -16.40 -4.67 -3.45
N ASP A 18 -15.67 -3.90 -2.64
CA ASP A 18 -16.24 -2.91 -1.72
C ASP A 18 -16.54 -1.56 -2.44
N GLY A 19 -16.42 -1.53 -3.77
CA GLY A 19 -16.79 -0.38 -4.60
C GLY A 19 -15.71 0.69 -4.70
N TRP A 20 -14.47 0.37 -4.30
CA TRP A 20 -13.33 1.24 -4.57
C TRP A 20 -12.83 1.07 -6.00
N VAL A 21 -12.44 2.18 -6.61
CA VAL A 21 -11.80 2.22 -7.92
C VAL A 21 -10.30 2.33 -7.71
N ILE A 22 -9.54 1.33 -8.14
CA ILE A 22 -8.07 1.38 -8.11
C ILE A 22 -7.59 2.40 -9.14
N THR A 23 -6.85 3.42 -8.69
CA THR A 23 -6.31 4.47 -9.57
C THR A 23 -4.86 4.20 -9.94
N ASP A 24 -4.06 3.64 -9.01
CA ASP A 24 -2.64 3.35 -9.22
C ASP A 24 -2.20 2.07 -8.49
N ASP A 25 -1.46 1.21 -9.19
CA ASP A 25 -0.89 -0.05 -8.69
C ASP A 25 0.47 -0.33 -9.38
N PRO A 26 1.60 0.17 -8.83
CA PRO A 26 1.73 0.93 -7.59
C PRO A 26 1.53 2.45 -7.79
N LEU A 27 1.05 3.11 -6.75
CA LEU A 27 1.10 4.56 -6.58
C LEU A 27 2.57 5.01 -6.49
N ARG A 28 3.00 5.79 -7.48
CA ARG A 28 4.32 6.44 -7.46
C ARG A 28 4.18 7.82 -6.86
N ILE A 29 4.83 8.04 -5.72
CA ILE A 29 4.89 9.33 -5.06
C ILE A 29 6.26 9.93 -5.34
N GLU A 30 6.33 10.95 -6.18
CA GLU A 30 7.52 11.77 -6.35
C GLU A 30 7.41 12.98 -5.44
N VAL A 31 8.21 13.01 -4.37
CA VAL A 31 8.32 14.15 -3.48
C VAL A 31 9.62 14.88 -3.82
N GLY A 32 9.56 16.20 -4.02
CA GLY A 32 10.76 17.05 -4.16
C GLY A 32 11.51 17.21 -2.83
N ASP A 33 12.16 18.36 -2.60
CA ASP A 33 12.93 18.69 -1.37
C ASP A 33 12.10 18.77 -0.05
N VAL A 34 10.88 18.23 -0.04
CA VAL A 34 10.01 18.23 1.13
C VAL A 34 9.96 16.81 1.69
N GLU A 35 10.44 16.63 2.92
CA GLU A 35 10.25 15.39 3.67
C GLU A 35 8.75 15.20 3.96
N MET A 36 8.04 14.46 3.11
CA MET A 36 6.75 13.90 3.51
C MET A 36 7.01 12.66 4.37
N TYR A 37 6.69 12.76 5.66
CA TYR A 37 6.61 11.66 6.61
C TYR A 37 5.34 10.84 6.37
N ILE A 38 5.19 10.29 5.18
CA ILE A 38 4.44 9.06 5.01
C ILE A 38 5.50 7.99 5.28
N ASP A 39 5.29 7.07 6.21
CA ASP A 39 6.13 5.87 6.34
C ASP A 39 6.01 5.08 5.03
N LEU A 40 6.80 5.48 4.04
CA LEU A 40 6.94 4.80 2.75
C LEU A 40 8.01 3.70 2.88
N GLY A 41 8.08 3.03 4.03
CA GLY A 41 8.76 1.74 4.17
C GLY A 41 8.12 0.66 3.28
N ALA A 42 6.94 0.94 2.72
CA ALA A 42 6.27 0.14 1.71
C ALA A 42 7.02 0.15 0.36
N GLU A 43 7.53 -1.00 -0.07
CA GLU A 43 8.08 -1.14 -1.44
C GLU A 43 7.01 -0.91 -2.53
N GLN A 44 5.72 -1.10 -2.21
CA GLN A 44 4.58 -0.89 -3.12
C GLN A 44 3.33 -0.41 -2.37
N VAL A 45 2.77 0.72 -2.80
CA VAL A 45 1.52 1.29 -2.28
C VAL A 45 0.46 1.26 -3.38
N LEU A 46 -0.78 0.93 -3.05
CA LEU A 46 -1.95 1.02 -3.95
C LEU A 46 -2.68 2.34 -3.71
N ALA A 47 -3.20 2.97 -4.77
CA ALA A 47 -4.14 4.08 -4.65
C ALA A 47 -5.53 3.64 -5.07
N ALA A 48 -6.55 4.08 -4.32
CA ALA A 48 -7.93 3.83 -4.65
C ALA A 48 -8.82 5.03 -4.29
N GLU A 49 -9.95 5.17 -4.99
CA GLU A 49 -10.95 6.20 -4.72
C GLU A 49 -12.38 5.64 -4.66
N ARG A 50 -13.22 6.23 -3.82
CA ARG A 50 -14.65 5.94 -3.73
C ARG A 50 -15.41 7.17 -3.24
N GLU A 51 -16.45 7.59 -3.95
CA GLU A 51 -17.31 8.72 -3.56
C GLU A 51 -16.56 10.04 -3.25
N GLY A 52 -15.42 10.26 -3.93
CA GLY A 52 -14.56 11.44 -3.72
C GLY A 52 -13.55 11.30 -2.57
N GLU A 53 -13.61 10.20 -1.81
CA GLU A 53 -12.58 9.80 -0.85
C GLU A 53 -11.43 9.10 -1.58
N LYS A 54 -10.19 9.41 -1.19
CA LYS A 54 -8.97 8.83 -1.77
C LYS A 54 -8.12 8.21 -0.67
N ILE A 55 -7.63 7.00 -0.91
CA ILE A 55 -6.78 6.26 0.03
C ILE A 55 -5.50 5.81 -0.66
N ALA A 56 -4.44 5.74 0.13
CA ALA A 56 -3.21 5.02 -0.18
C ALA A 56 -3.13 3.80 0.74
N VAL A 57 -2.86 2.62 0.17
CA VAL A 57 -2.92 1.34 0.87
C VAL A 57 -1.57 0.66 0.79
N GLU A 58 -0.90 0.54 1.92
CA GLU A 58 0.26 -0.35 2.09
C GLU A 58 -0.22 -1.77 2.42
N ILE A 59 0.33 -2.77 1.74
CA ILE A 59 0.00 -4.18 1.96
C ILE A 59 1.20 -4.88 2.60
N LYS A 60 1.00 -5.47 3.78
CA LYS A 60 2.00 -6.32 4.45
C LYS A 60 1.39 -7.66 4.87
N SER A 61 2.10 -8.74 4.54
CA SER A 61 1.70 -10.12 4.84
C SER A 61 2.10 -10.64 6.22
N PHE A 62 3.02 -9.97 6.93
CA PHE A 62 3.53 -10.39 8.25
C PHE A 62 3.99 -11.86 8.31
N ILE A 63 4.61 -12.37 7.25
CA ILE A 63 5.08 -13.78 7.16
C ILE A 63 6.46 -14.03 7.80
N GLY A 64 7.05 -13.03 8.45
CA GLY A 64 8.37 -13.12 9.04
C GLY A 64 8.38 -13.85 10.37
N THR A 65 9.57 -14.06 10.93
CA THR A 65 9.74 -14.77 12.20
C THR A 65 9.20 -14.01 13.43
N SER A 66 8.91 -12.72 13.31
CA SER A 66 8.35 -11.89 14.38
C SER A 66 7.50 -10.75 13.83
N ASN A 67 6.21 -10.76 14.16
CA ASN A 67 5.28 -9.69 13.81
C ASN A 67 5.68 -8.35 14.43
N ILE A 68 6.29 -8.37 15.62
CA ILE A 68 6.74 -7.16 16.31
C ILE A 68 7.90 -6.51 15.54
N SER A 69 8.86 -7.31 15.06
CA SER A 69 9.96 -6.78 14.24
C SER A 69 9.42 -6.16 12.95
N GLN A 70 8.55 -6.89 12.23
CA GLN A 70 7.97 -6.42 10.98
C GLN A 70 7.06 -5.19 11.13
N TYR A 71 6.51 -4.97 12.32
CA TYR A 71 5.73 -3.77 12.65
C TYR A 71 6.63 -2.57 12.96
N HIS A 72 7.81 -2.78 13.54
CA HIS A 72 8.77 -1.70 13.83
C HIS A 72 9.59 -1.27 12.61
N ASP A 73 9.56 -2.04 11.53
CA ASP A 73 10.12 -1.69 10.22
C ASP A 73 9.13 -0.89 9.34
N LEU A 74 8.01 -0.44 9.93
CA LEU A 74 7.10 0.55 9.31
C LEU A 74 7.76 1.93 9.33
#